data_AF-K2IU75-F1
#
_entry.id   AF-K2IU75-F1
#
_cell.length_a   1.000
_cell.length_b   1.000
_cell.length_c   1.000
_cell.angle_alpha   90.00
_cell.angle_beta   90.00
_cell.angle_gamma   90.00
#
_symmetry.space_group_name_H-M   'P 1'
#
loop_
_entity.id
_entity.type
_entity.pdbx_description
1 polymer ?
#
loop_
_entity_poly.entity_id
_entity_poly.type
_entity_poly.pdbx_seq_one_letter_code
_entity_poly.pdbx_strand_id
1 'polypeptide(L)'
;MDGYETLLPYYQRELSFLRREGADFARQYPQIARRLDVAGDTVTDPDVERLIESVAFLTARIQHVIDQEFPIIPTALLDILYPQFSTPIPSMAIAQFRPPEEAGKLTTGLTVERGRQFFAASGEKGAPVVRFRTCYPATVWPLEPTYAGFDDSYADIVQAERARSLFRLRLRSTGPGLAALGVERLRVYLAGIELLTDRLYQMLTSEIRCVYLLPDGDVARRVRLERGSIQPVGFRPDEAVLPDMPYGLDGYRLLLELFQFPDKFRFLDFTGLDAAGDASMIDLLFPVTVAPPSEIHADPGTFRLGCTPVVNLFRGVSQPIRLTGEKLDYPVLADLGDRASVEVHSISKVSATPDPDRPVAWVKPYFGFAGPDGQAEDGLYWVARRRPARLAGVPGDEMVLSFVDPAFNPAFPADRVLYAQLLCTNRRLAPFLPANQSLQPDEAAVPGTQALLTAPTMPLEPATDGSALWQLVTQLALGQASLVAGDGAVLRQLLQLYELDGLVSSNVLIDALANATASPAMMRGADGASLIHGSDIVLGFDDTMRPEGSLYILATVLDRVLPVFASANSFTRLSARLLIKAERWKSWPARIGDRPLL
;
A
#
# COMPACT_ATOMS: atom_id res chain seq x y z
N MET A 1 4.26 -29.33 -9.60
CA MET A 1 3.21 -30.34 -9.82
C MET A 1 1.91 -29.56 -10.13
N ASP A 2 0.90 -30.15 -10.79
CA ASP A 2 -0.46 -29.59 -11.01
C ASP A 2 -0.90 -29.22 -12.45
N GLY A 3 -0.15 -29.59 -13.49
CA GLY A 3 -0.63 -29.44 -14.88
C GLY A 3 -1.69 -30.47 -15.29
N TYR A 4 -1.66 -31.68 -14.73
CA TYR A 4 -2.57 -32.76 -15.09
C TYR A 4 -3.85 -32.81 -14.23
N GLU A 5 -3.77 -32.39 -12.97
CA GLU A 5 -4.95 -32.33 -12.09
C GLU A 5 -5.95 -31.25 -12.54
N THR A 6 -5.44 -30.13 -13.08
CA THR A 6 -6.27 -29.05 -13.62
C THR A 6 -6.86 -29.35 -15.00
N LEU A 7 -6.25 -30.25 -15.78
CA LEU A 7 -6.74 -30.67 -17.11
C LEU A 7 -7.82 -31.76 -17.03
N LEU A 8 -7.82 -32.57 -15.97
CA LEU A 8 -8.75 -33.70 -15.82
C LEU A 8 -10.25 -33.28 -15.89
N PRO A 9 -10.70 -32.20 -15.22
CA PRO A 9 -12.09 -31.74 -15.35
C PRO A 9 -12.45 -31.32 -16.78
N TYR A 10 -11.53 -30.68 -17.50
CA TYR A 10 -11.73 -30.31 -18.91
C TYR A 10 -11.85 -31.55 -19.78
N TYR A 11 -10.96 -32.52 -19.59
CA TYR A 11 -11.01 -33.79 -20.32
C TYR A 11 -12.33 -34.53 -20.09
N GLN A 12 -12.77 -34.66 -18.83
CA GLN A 12 -14.03 -35.30 -18.49
C GLN A 12 -15.24 -34.57 -19.09
N ARG A 13 -15.22 -33.23 -19.09
CA ARG A 13 -16.26 -32.40 -19.71
C ARG A 13 -16.34 -32.63 -21.22
N GLU A 14 -15.21 -32.56 -21.91
CA GLU A 14 -15.14 -32.77 -23.36
C GLU A 14 -15.50 -34.21 -23.75
N LEU A 15 -15.04 -35.22 -23.00
CA LEU A 15 -15.39 -36.61 -23.23
C LEU A 15 -16.90 -36.85 -23.06
N SER A 16 -17.51 -36.27 -22.02
CA SER A 16 -18.95 -36.36 -21.79
C SER A 16 -19.75 -35.58 -22.83
N PHE A 17 -19.21 -34.48 -23.35
CA PHE A 17 -19.80 -33.72 -24.45
C PHE A 17 -19.78 -34.53 -25.75
N LEU A 18 -18.62 -35.09 -26.14
CA LEU A 18 -18.48 -35.89 -27.36
C LEU A 18 -19.34 -37.17 -27.33
N ARG A 19 -19.47 -37.83 -26.17
CA ARG A 19 -20.36 -39.00 -26.03
C ARG A 19 -21.83 -38.62 -26.22
N ARG A 20 -22.29 -37.52 -25.61
CA ARG A 20 -23.66 -37.03 -25.78
C ARG A 20 -23.94 -36.63 -27.23
N GLU A 21 -23.04 -35.87 -27.86
CA GLU A 21 -23.17 -35.50 -29.28
C GLU A 21 -23.13 -36.74 -30.19
N GLY A 22 -22.29 -37.73 -29.86
CA GLY A 22 -22.24 -39.01 -30.56
C GLY A 22 -23.54 -39.79 -30.48
N ALA A 23 -24.17 -39.84 -29.30
CA ALA A 23 -25.47 -40.45 -29.08
C ALA A 23 -26.58 -39.71 -29.87
N ASP A 24 -26.55 -38.39 -29.90
CA ASP A 24 -27.49 -37.55 -30.65
C ASP A 24 -27.33 -37.74 -32.16
N PHE A 25 -26.09 -37.78 -32.64
CA PHE A 25 -25.76 -38.12 -34.03
C PHE A 25 -26.25 -39.52 -34.40
N ALA A 26 -26.09 -40.51 -33.52
CA ALA A 26 -26.54 -41.87 -33.76
C ALA A 26 -28.07 -41.98 -33.87
N ARG A 27 -28.80 -41.16 -33.10
CA ARG A 27 -30.27 -41.06 -33.21
C ARG A 27 -30.71 -40.44 -34.53
N GLN A 28 -30.00 -39.42 -35.01
CA GLN A 28 -30.34 -38.71 -36.26
C GLN A 28 -29.91 -39.47 -37.52
N TYR A 29 -28.79 -40.20 -37.46
CA TYR A 29 -28.22 -40.92 -38.61
C TYR A 29 -27.91 -42.40 -38.30
N PRO A 30 -28.93 -43.25 -38.07
CA PRO A 30 -28.73 -44.63 -37.62
C PRO A 30 -27.91 -45.50 -38.59
N GLN A 31 -27.98 -45.24 -39.89
CA GLN A 31 -27.25 -46.00 -40.91
C GLN A 31 -25.74 -45.75 -40.86
N ILE A 32 -25.32 -44.53 -40.50
CA ILE A 32 -23.91 -44.15 -40.38
C ILE A 32 -23.36 -44.62 -39.04
N ALA A 33 -24.13 -44.44 -37.96
CA ALA A 33 -23.73 -44.88 -36.63
C ALA A 33 -23.53 -46.40 -36.51
N ARG A 34 -24.32 -47.20 -37.25
CA ARG A 34 -24.11 -48.65 -37.37
C ARG A 34 -22.78 -49.05 -38.03
N ARG A 35 -22.16 -48.18 -38.83
CA ARG A 35 -20.85 -48.44 -39.43
C ARG A 35 -19.70 -48.08 -38.49
N LEU A 36 -19.99 -47.27 -37.48
CA LEU A 36 -19.04 -46.78 -36.47
C LEU A 36 -19.23 -47.49 -35.12
N ASP A 37 -20.12 -48.49 -35.05
CA ASP A 37 -20.46 -49.24 -33.83
C ASP A 37 -20.76 -48.34 -32.62
N VAL A 38 -21.51 -47.26 -32.87
CA VAL A 38 -21.99 -46.33 -31.83
C VAL A 38 -23.41 -46.72 -31.43
N ALA A 39 -23.59 -47.20 -30.19
CA ALA A 39 -24.88 -47.63 -29.65
C ALA A 39 -25.26 -46.82 -28.40
N GLY A 40 -26.08 -45.79 -28.58
CA GLY A 40 -26.46 -44.90 -27.48
C GLY A 40 -25.25 -44.12 -26.98
N ASP A 41 -24.95 -44.23 -25.67
CA ASP A 41 -23.85 -43.54 -24.99
C ASP A 41 -22.53 -44.35 -24.99
N THR A 42 -22.52 -45.53 -25.60
CA THR A 42 -21.40 -46.46 -25.61
C THR A 42 -20.90 -46.72 -27.04
N VAL A 43 -19.60 -46.52 -27.25
CA VAL A 43 -18.90 -46.90 -28.48
C VAL A 43 -18.28 -48.28 -28.24
N THR A 44 -18.67 -49.25 -29.06
CA THR A 44 -18.17 -50.64 -28.90
C THR A 44 -16.88 -50.90 -29.67
N ASP A 45 -16.53 -50.07 -30.64
CA ASP A 45 -15.24 -50.12 -31.34
C ASP A 45 -14.13 -49.44 -30.50
N PRO A 46 -13.10 -50.19 -30.05
CA PRO A 46 -12.02 -49.63 -29.25
C PRO A 46 -11.20 -48.55 -29.97
N ASP A 47 -11.05 -48.61 -31.29
CA ASP A 47 -10.25 -47.63 -32.04
C ASP A 47 -11.00 -46.30 -32.17
N VAL A 48 -12.32 -46.35 -32.35
CA VAL A 48 -13.19 -45.16 -32.34
C VAL A 48 -13.24 -44.53 -30.95
N GLU A 49 -13.36 -45.34 -29.89
CA GLU A 49 -13.33 -44.85 -28.51
C GLU A 49 -12.01 -44.13 -28.20
N ARG A 50 -10.87 -44.74 -28.57
CA ARG A 50 -9.55 -44.11 -28.38
C ARG A 50 -9.37 -42.83 -29.20
N LEU A 51 -10.01 -42.74 -30.37
CA LEU A 51 -10.03 -41.51 -31.16
C LEU A 51 -10.85 -40.42 -30.46
N ILE A 52 -12.02 -40.75 -29.91
CA ILE A 52 -12.84 -39.83 -29.12
C ILE A 52 -12.09 -39.36 -27.88
N GLU A 53 -11.44 -40.26 -27.15
CA GLU A 53 -10.58 -39.92 -26.02
C GLU A 53 -9.42 -39.00 -26.44
N SER A 54 -8.77 -39.29 -27.57
CA SER A 54 -7.67 -38.46 -28.08
C SER A 54 -8.13 -37.06 -28.49
N VAL A 55 -9.28 -36.95 -29.16
CA VAL A 55 -9.88 -35.66 -29.55
C VAL A 55 -10.35 -34.90 -28.31
N ALA A 56 -11.00 -35.56 -27.35
CA ALA A 56 -11.39 -34.96 -26.07
C ALA A 56 -10.17 -34.39 -25.34
N PHE A 57 -9.05 -35.11 -25.33
CA PHE A 57 -7.80 -34.65 -24.71
C PHE A 57 -7.22 -33.42 -25.41
N LEU A 58 -7.17 -33.41 -26.75
CA LEU A 58 -6.69 -32.25 -27.52
C LEU A 58 -7.58 -31.02 -27.32
N THR A 59 -8.91 -31.18 -27.42
CA THR A 59 -9.87 -30.10 -27.23
C THR A 59 -9.84 -29.58 -25.80
N ALA A 60 -9.74 -30.47 -24.80
CA ALA A 60 -9.61 -30.09 -23.40
C ALA A 60 -8.37 -29.22 -23.16
N ARG A 61 -7.23 -29.54 -23.80
CA ARG A 61 -6.03 -28.69 -23.72
C ARG A 61 -6.25 -27.32 -24.35
N ILE A 62 -6.95 -27.25 -25.48
CA ILE A 62 -7.27 -25.98 -26.14
C ILE A 62 -8.18 -25.13 -25.23
N GLN A 63 -9.26 -25.71 -24.71
CA GLN A 63 -10.18 -25.01 -23.81
C GLN A 63 -9.49 -24.54 -22.54
N HIS A 64 -8.65 -25.40 -21.95
CA HIS A 64 -7.85 -25.05 -20.79
C HIS A 64 -6.95 -23.84 -21.06
N VAL A 65 -6.28 -23.80 -22.22
CA VAL A 65 -5.44 -22.66 -22.62
C VAL A 65 -6.27 -21.39 -22.84
N ILE A 66 -7.42 -21.50 -23.53
CA ILE A 66 -8.31 -20.34 -23.76
C ILE A 66 -8.79 -19.76 -22.42
N ASP A 67 -9.24 -20.60 -21.50
CA ASP A 67 -9.72 -20.16 -20.19
C ASP A 67 -8.58 -19.56 -19.34
N GLN A 68 -7.33 -20.06 -19.50
CA GLN A 68 -6.14 -19.47 -18.88
C GLN A 68 -5.74 -18.11 -19.47
N GLU A 69 -6.05 -17.85 -20.74
CA GLU A 69 -5.73 -16.58 -21.40
C GLU A 69 -6.81 -15.51 -21.17
N PHE A 70 -8.01 -15.89 -20.76
CA PHE A 70 -9.12 -14.94 -20.53
C PHE A 70 -8.78 -13.80 -19.53
N PRO A 71 -8.07 -14.02 -18.41
CA PRO A 71 -7.67 -12.95 -17.49
C PRO A 71 -6.74 -11.90 -18.08
N ILE A 72 -6.13 -12.12 -19.25
CA ILE A 72 -5.18 -11.17 -19.87
C ILE A 72 -5.83 -9.81 -20.10
N ILE A 73 -7.07 -9.76 -20.59
CA ILE A 73 -7.75 -8.49 -20.90
C ILE A 73 -8.10 -7.73 -19.61
N PRO A 74 -8.78 -8.34 -18.61
CA PRO A 74 -9.03 -7.66 -17.34
C PRO A 74 -7.75 -7.22 -16.62
N THR A 75 -6.71 -8.06 -16.58
CA THR A 75 -5.43 -7.69 -15.95
C THR A 75 -4.77 -6.52 -16.67
N ALA A 76 -4.77 -6.48 -18.00
CA ALA A 76 -4.24 -5.35 -18.76
C ALA A 76 -5.02 -4.05 -18.50
N LEU A 77 -6.34 -4.12 -18.33
CA LEU A 77 -7.15 -2.97 -17.95
C LEU A 77 -6.89 -2.51 -16.51
N LEU A 78 -6.70 -3.46 -15.58
CA LEU A 78 -6.28 -3.16 -14.21
C LEU A 78 -4.91 -2.49 -14.17
N ASP A 79 -3.93 -2.97 -14.94
CA ASP A 79 -2.61 -2.34 -15.04
C ASP A 79 -2.67 -0.85 -15.40
N ILE A 80 -3.68 -0.46 -16.20
CA ILE A 80 -3.88 0.93 -16.63
C ILE A 80 -4.68 1.71 -15.57
N LEU A 81 -5.80 1.16 -15.12
CA LEU A 81 -6.79 1.89 -14.33
C LEU A 81 -6.55 1.79 -12.82
N TYR A 82 -6.14 0.63 -12.33
CA TYR A 82 -5.96 0.30 -10.93
C TYR A 82 -4.72 -0.58 -10.72
N PRO A 83 -3.50 -0.06 -11.01
CA PRO A 83 -2.28 -0.86 -11.02
C PRO A 83 -1.97 -1.55 -9.69
N GLN A 84 -2.58 -1.10 -8.58
CA GLN A 84 -2.46 -1.74 -7.28
C GLN A 84 -2.81 -3.23 -7.27
N PHE A 85 -3.76 -3.64 -8.09
CA PHE A 85 -4.26 -5.01 -8.08
C PHE A 85 -3.40 -5.95 -8.92
N SER A 86 -2.54 -5.39 -9.78
CA SER A 86 -1.68 -6.12 -10.71
C SER A 86 -0.18 -5.97 -10.41
N THR A 87 0.19 -5.16 -9.40
CA THR A 87 1.56 -5.05 -8.89
C THR A 87 1.72 -5.76 -7.54
N PRO A 88 2.86 -6.44 -7.29
CA PRO A 88 3.13 -7.03 -5.98
C PRO A 88 3.24 -5.95 -4.90
N ILE A 89 2.75 -6.26 -3.69
CA ILE A 89 2.93 -5.38 -2.53
C ILE A 89 4.28 -5.72 -1.89
N PRO A 90 5.23 -4.77 -1.88
CA PRO A 90 6.54 -5.00 -1.29
C PRO A 90 6.47 -5.11 0.23
N SER A 91 7.45 -5.79 0.83
CA SER A 91 7.64 -5.77 2.27
C SER A 91 7.92 -4.34 2.78
N MET A 92 7.33 -4.01 3.91
CA MET A 92 7.45 -2.71 4.57
C MET A 92 7.86 -2.91 6.04
N ALA A 93 8.59 -1.95 6.61
CA ALA A 93 8.98 -1.97 8.02
C ALA A 93 9.13 -0.53 8.52
N ILE A 94 9.30 -0.36 9.84
CA ILE A 94 9.76 0.90 10.43
C ILE A 94 11.25 0.78 10.68
N ALA A 95 12.04 1.75 10.23
CA ALA A 95 13.44 1.90 10.58
C ALA A 95 13.61 2.99 11.65
N GLN A 96 14.62 2.83 12.50
CA GLN A 96 15.03 3.83 13.49
C GLN A 96 16.49 4.23 13.25
N PHE A 97 16.72 5.54 13.26
CA PHE A 97 18.02 6.19 13.17
C PHE A 97 18.31 6.85 14.52
N ARG A 98 19.40 6.47 15.16
CA ARG A 98 19.83 7.04 16.45
C ARG A 98 21.10 7.85 16.27
N PRO A 99 21.28 8.95 17.02
CA PRO A 99 22.51 9.72 16.98
C PRO A 99 23.71 8.83 17.41
N PRO A 100 24.94 9.18 16.99
CA PRO A 100 26.16 8.53 17.48
C PRO A 100 26.26 8.59 19.02
N GLU A 101 26.95 7.62 19.63
CA GLU A 101 27.16 7.58 21.09
C GLU A 101 27.86 8.85 21.63
N GLU A 102 28.69 9.50 20.81
CA GLU A 102 29.22 10.85 21.08
C GLU A 102 28.20 11.96 20.75
N ALA A 103 26.96 11.81 21.24
CA ALA A 103 25.82 12.67 20.92
C ALA A 103 26.07 14.17 21.20
N GLY A 104 26.99 14.49 22.13
CA GLY A 104 27.40 15.86 22.46
C GLY A 104 28.08 16.65 21.33
N LYS A 105 28.39 16.02 20.18
CA LYS A 105 28.94 16.71 18.99
C LYS A 105 27.89 17.13 17.97
N LEU A 106 26.63 16.68 18.09
CA LEU A 106 25.54 17.12 17.21
C LEU A 106 25.05 18.49 17.66
N THR A 107 25.48 19.54 16.95
CA THR A 107 24.99 20.90 17.14
C THR A 107 23.71 21.19 16.36
N THR A 108 23.35 20.32 15.40
CA THR A 108 22.16 20.42 14.54
C THR A 108 21.53 19.05 14.30
N GLY A 109 20.28 19.01 13.87
CA GLY A 109 19.61 17.77 13.45
C GLY A 109 20.26 17.16 12.20
N LEU A 110 20.36 15.82 12.17
CA LEU A 110 20.82 15.08 10.99
C LEU A 110 19.62 14.56 10.20
N THR A 111 19.40 15.08 9.00
CA THR A 111 18.28 14.66 8.15
C THR A 111 18.66 13.50 7.24
N VAL A 112 17.85 12.44 7.29
CA VAL A 112 17.84 11.34 6.33
C VAL A 112 16.70 11.62 5.36
N GLU A 113 17.07 11.88 4.10
CA GLU A 113 16.11 12.20 3.05
C GLU A 113 15.20 11.03 2.69
N ARG A 114 14.02 11.34 2.15
CA ARG A 114 13.14 10.35 1.51
C ARG A 114 13.84 9.71 0.32
N GLY A 115 13.64 8.40 0.14
CA GLY A 115 14.20 7.63 -0.98
C GLY A 115 15.65 7.19 -0.77
N ARG A 116 16.25 7.49 0.38
CA ARG A 116 17.61 7.04 0.73
C ARG A 116 17.63 5.52 0.84
N GLN A 117 18.63 4.89 0.20
CA GLN A 117 18.75 3.44 0.13
C GLN A 117 19.64 2.88 1.24
N PHE A 118 19.18 1.76 1.80
CA PHE A 118 19.86 1.00 2.82
C PHE A 118 19.78 -0.48 2.48
N PHE A 119 20.68 -1.26 3.04
CA PHE A 119 20.65 -2.70 2.91
C PHE A 119 20.86 -3.41 4.24
N ALA A 120 20.28 -4.60 4.34
CA ALA A 120 20.45 -5.54 5.42
C ALA A 120 21.07 -6.82 4.85
N ALA A 121 22.16 -7.27 5.46
CA ALA A 121 22.76 -8.57 5.16
C ALA A 121 22.38 -9.57 6.25
N SER A 122 21.94 -10.76 5.85
CA SER A 122 21.94 -11.91 6.75
C SER A 122 23.40 -12.26 7.04
N GLY A 123 23.76 -12.51 8.30
CA GLY A 123 25.15 -12.63 8.77
C GLY A 123 25.98 -13.77 8.16
N GLU A 124 25.41 -14.58 7.27
CA GLU A 124 26.08 -15.66 6.55
C GLU A 124 26.80 -15.13 5.29
N LYS A 125 28.07 -15.54 5.09
CA LYS A 125 28.84 -15.16 3.91
C LYS A 125 28.15 -15.67 2.63
N GLY A 126 27.79 -14.75 1.74
CA GLY A 126 27.14 -15.06 0.46
C GLY A 126 25.62 -15.06 0.49
N ALA A 127 24.98 -14.75 1.63
CA ALA A 127 23.55 -14.59 1.70
C ALA A 127 23.06 -13.40 0.86
N PRO A 128 21.87 -13.48 0.24
CA PRO A 128 21.32 -12.39 -0.54
C PRO A 128 21.05 -11.16 0.34
N VAL A 129 21.38 -9.99 -0.21
CA VAL A 129 21.22 -8.71 0.48
C VAL A 129 19.81 -8.17 0.23
N VAL A 130 19.13 -7.79 1.31
CA VAL A 130 17.80 -7.18 1.25
C VAL A 130 17.94 -5.66 1.28
N ARG A 131 17.32 -4.96 0.33
CA ARG A 131 17.43 -3.50 0.17
C ARG A 131 16.15 -2.80 0.56
N PHE A 132 16.27 -1.67 1.22
CA PHE A 132 15.15 -0.82 1.61
C PHE A 132 15.40 0.61 1.18
N ARG A 133 14.32 1.37 0.97
CA ARG A 133 14.38 2.82 0.82
C ARG A 133 13.51 3.52 1.86
N THR A 134 13.94 4.67 2.35
CA THR A 134 13.14 5.51 3.27
C THR A 134 11.93 6.10 2.57
N CYS A 135 10.79 6.14 3.26
CA CYS A 135 9.54 6.67 2.70
C CYS A 135 9.27 8.10 3.15
N TYR A 136 9.68 8.48 4.37
CA TYR A 136 9.56 9.82 4.90
C TYR A 136 10.96 10.43 5.08
N PRO A 137 11.09 11.76 5.03
CA PRO A 137 12.26 12.41 5.62
C PRO A 137 12.24 12.21 7.13
N ALA A 138 13.37 11.77 7.70
CA ALA A 138 13.54 11.59 9.14
C ALA A 138 14.68 12.47 9.65
N THR A 139 14.43 13.29 10.66
CA THR A 139 15.48 14.08 11.31
C THR A 139 15.87 13.44 12.63
N VAL A 140 17.15 13.12 12.77
CA VAL A 140 17.74 12.53 13.98
C VAL A 140 18.17 13.68 14.88
N TRP A 141 17.49 13.79 16.01
CA TRP A 141 17.76 14.77 17.04
C TRP A 141 18.52 14.10 18.21
N PRO A 142 19.45 14.80 18.90
CA PRO A 142 20.02 14.34 20.15
C PRO A 142 19.02 14.56 21.30
N LEU A 143 17.80 14.03 21.13
CA LEU A 143 16.71 14.07 22.09
C LEU A 143 16.35 12.64 22.46
N GLU A 144 15.95 12.42 23.71
CA GLU A 144 15.45 11.14 24.18
C GLU A 144 14.19 11.33 25.06
N PRO A 145 13.15 10.50 24.87
CA PRO A 145 12.07 10.42 25.84
C PRO A 145 12.58 9.80 27.13
N THR A 146 12.26 10.44 28.25
CA THR A 146 12.65 10.00 29.60
C THR A 146 11.45 9.66 30.49
N TYR A 147 10.27 10.14 30.12
CA TYR A 147 9.01 9.84 30.79
C TYR A 147 7.87 9.89 29.77
N ALA A 148 6.93 8.96 29.86
CA ALA A 148 5.64 9.03 29.18
C ALA A 148 4.59 8.39 30.09
N GLY A 149 3.44 9.04 30.31
CA GLY A 149 2.40 8.50 31.17
C GLY A 149 1.35 9.53 31.58
N PHE A 150 0.28 9.07 32.24
CA PHE A 150 -0.70 9.96 32.85
C PHE A 150 -0.15 10.52 34.17
N ASP A 151 -0.31 11.83 34.37
CA ASP A 151 0.26 12.56 35.50
C ASP A 151 -0.79 13.49 36.13
N ASP A 152 -1.05 13.28 37.43
CA ASP A 152 -2.04 14.05 38.20
C ASP A 152 -1.45 15.30 38.86
N SER A 153 -0.14 15.55 38.69
CA SER A 153 0.57 16.67 39.34
C SER A 153 0.13 18.06 38.82
N TYR A 154 -0.53 18.12 37.67
CA TYR A 154 -0.90 19.36 36.97
C TYR A 154 -2.42 19.60 36.97
N ALA A 155 -3.03 19.49 38.15
CA ALA A 155 -4.48 19.65 38.34
C ALA A 155 -5.01 21.02 37.89
N ASP A 156 -4.18 22.07 37.95
CA ASP A 156 -4.53 23.42 37.49
C ASP A 156 -4.79 23.45 35.97
N ILE A 157 -3.97 22.76 35.18
CA ILE A 157 -4.13 22.64 33.72
C ILE A 157 -5.38 21.80 33.40
N VAL A 158 -5.57 20.69 34.11
CA VAL A 158 -6.75 19.83 33.93
C VAL A 158 -8.03 20.62 34.15
N GLN A 159 -8.08 21.43 35.21
CA GLN A 159 -9.22 22.29 35.51
C GLN A 159 -9.41 23.40 34.45
N ALA A 160 -8.33 24.07 34.05
CA ALA A 160 -8.37 25.18 33.09
C ALA A 160 -8.93 24.74 31.72
N GLU A 161 -8.50 23.57 31.21
CA GLU A 161 -8.93 23.06 29.91
C GLU A 161 -10.23 22.23 29.97
N ARG A 162 -10.80 22.05 31.18
CA ARG A 162 -11.92 21.13 31.46
C ARG A 162 -11.61 19.71 30.97
N ALA A 163 -10.38 19.28 31.16
CA ALA A 163 -9.92 17.93 30.86
C ALA A 163 -10.34 16.96 31.99
N ARG A 164 -10.23 15.67 31.72
CA ARG A 164 -10.47 14.59 32.71
C ARG A 164 -9.17 14.00 33.23
N SER A 165 -8.12 14.05 32.43
CA SER A 165 -6.79 13.56 32.75
C SER A 165 -5.75 14.38 32.01
N LEU A 166 -4.48 14.17 32.34
CA LEU A 166 -3.35 14.79 31.66
C LEU A 166 -2.32 13.73 31.33
N PHE A 167 -1.96 13.64 30.05
CA PHE A 167 -0.85 12.81 29.60
C PHE A 167 0.41 13.69 29.53
N ARG A 168 1.55 13.15 29.94
CA ARG A 168 2.81 13.87 29.97
C ARG A 168 3.89 13.07 29.23
N LEU A 169 4.58 13.76 28.34
CA LEU A 169 5.77 13.25 27.64
C LEU A 169 6.96 14.15 27.98
N ARG A 170 7.99 13.59 28.60
CA ARG A 170 9.24 14.30 28.89
C ARG A 170 10.31 13.94 27.89
N LEU A 171 10.88 14.95 27.25
CA LEU A 171 12.05 14.83 26.39
C LEU A 171 13.25 15.50 27.03
N ARG A 172 14.41 14.87 26.92
CA ARG A 172 15.71 15.40 27.38
C ARG A 172 16.65 15.52 26.21
N SER A 173 17.37 16.63 26.12
CA SER A 173 18.50 16.77 25.20
C SER A 173 19.74 16.08 25.76
N THR A 174 20.39 15.28 24.93
CA THR A 174 21.71 14.69 25.20
C THR A 174 22.84 15.53 24.59
N GLY A 175 22.50 16.63 23.90
CA GLY A 175 23.43 17.60 23.33
C GLY A 175 23.13 19.03 23.83
N PRO A 176 23.22 20.07 22.98
CA PRO A 176 22.90 21.44 23.37
C PRO A 176 21.39 21.63 23.63
N GLY A 177 20.99 22.77 24.19
CA GLY A 177 19.58 23.08 24.44
C GLY A 177 18.74 23.17 23.16
N LEU A 178 17.42 23.09 23.30
CA LEU A 178 16.49 22.98 22.17
C LEU A 178 16.59 24.15 21.17
N ALA A 179 16.81 25.38 21.65
CA ALA A 179 17.00 26.54 20.78
C ALA A 179 18.23 26.41 19.87
N ALA A 180 19.34 25.90 20.39
CA ALA A 180 20.55 25.70 19.61
C ALA A 180 20.40 24.59 18.57
N LEU A 181 19.58 23.57 18.87
CA LEU A 181 19.25 22.50 17.93
C LEU A 181 18.34 22.96 16.78
N GLY A 182 17.55 24.02 16.97
CA GLY A 182 16.63 24.52 15.94
C GLY A 182 15.48 23.54 15.63
N VAL A 183 14.93 22.90 16.67
CA VAL A 183 13.86 21.90 16.51
C VAL A 183 12.52 22.59 16.19
N GLU A 184 12.26 22.84 14.90
CA GLU A 184 10.96 23.39 14.45
C GLU A 184 9.84 22.33 14.50
N ARG A 185 10.19 21.09 14.13
CA ARG A 185 9.27 19.96 14.02
C ARG A 185 9.93 18.69 14.54
N LEU A 186 9.29 18.07 15.52
CA LEU A 186 9.70 16.79 16.07
C LEU A 186 8.71 15.70 15.67
N ARG A 187 9.17 14.77 14.82
CA ARG A 187 8.41 13.59 14.44
C ARG A 187 8.64 12.46 15.43
N VAL A 188 7.56 11.86 15.91
CA VAL A 188 7.57 10.75 16.86
C VAL A 188 6.73 9.59 16.35
N TYR A 189 7.24 8.38 16.50
CA TYR A 189 6.53 7.13 16.22
C TYR A 189 6.04 6.49 17.52
N LEU A 190 4.77 6.07 17.56
CA LEU A 190 4.21 5.33 18.68
C LEU A 190 4.49 3.83 18.50
N ALA A 191 5.52 3.33 19.17
CA ALA A 191 5.91 1.93 19.14
C ALA A 191 5.28 1.16 20.31
N GLY A 192 4.65 0.02 20.04
CA GLY A 192 4.05 -0.80 21.09
C GLY A 192 3.01 -1.76 20.55
N ILE A 193 2.14 -2.23 21.44
CA ILE A 193 1.02 -3.09 21.10
C ILE A 193 -0.04 -2.25 20.35
N GLU A 194 -0.44 -2.71 19.16
CA GLU A 194 -1.37 -2.03 18.25
C GLU A 194 -2.57 -1.40 18.97
N LEU A 195 -3.33 -2.19 19.74
CA LEU A 195 -4.54 -1.72 20.42
C LEU A 195 -4.27 -0.54 21.36
N LEU A 196 -3.13 -0.55 22.06
CA LEU A 196 -2.77 0.50 23.01
C LEU A 196 -2.27 1.74 22.28
N THR A 197 -1.41 1.57 21.27
CA THR A 197 -0.87 2.68 20.48
C THR A 197 -1.93 3.37 19.65
N ASP A 198 -2.90 2.64 19.09
CA ASP A 198 -4.01 3.21 18.31
C ASP A 198 -4.91 4.07 19.20
N ARG A 199 -5.20 3.60 20.42
CA ARG A 199 -6.00 4.36 21.37
C ARG A 199 -5.25 5.58 21.90
N LEU A 200 -3.96 5.45 22.21
CA LEU A 200 -3.12 6.59 22.58
C LEU A 200 -3.05 7.62 21.45
N TYR A 201 -2.87 7.16 20.21
CA TYR A 201 -2.91 8.00 19.01
C TYR A 201 -4.24 8.77 18.90
N GLN A 202 -5.38 8.10 19.07
CA GLN A 202 -6.69 8.75 19.08
C GLN A 202 -6.79 9.81 20.19
N MET A 203 -6.36 9.50 21.42
CA MET A 203 -6.41 10.42 22.55
C MET A 203 -5.63 11.70 22.24
N LEU A 204 -4.39 11.56 21.77
CA LEU A 204 -3.49 12.68 21.48
C LEU A 204 -3.91 13.50 20.25
N THR A 205 -4.62 12.93 19.28
CA THR A 205 -5.00 13.64 18.05
C THR A 205 -6.41 14.20 18.05
N SER A 206 -7.32 13.59 18.80
CA SER A 206 -8.76 13.88 18.71
C SER A 206 -9.42 14.31 20.02
N GLU A 207 -8.83 13.99 21.18
CA GLU A 207 -9.41 14.19 22.51
C GLU A 207 -8.62 15.22 23.34
N ILE A 208 -7.80 16.04 22.69
CA ILE A 208 -7.13 17.20 23.31
C ILE A 208 -7.57 18.51 22.67
N ARG A 209 -7.45 19.60 23.42
CA ARG A 209 -7.78 20.97 22.96
C ARG A 209 -6.56 21.86 22.74
N CYS A 210 -5.43 21.51 23.33
CA CYS A 210 -4.17 22.24 23.30
C CYS A 210 -3.05 21.33 23.81
N VAL A 211 -1.82 21.81 23.74
CA VAL A 211 -0.64 21.19 24.35
C VAL A 211 0.05 22.24 25.20
N TYR A 212 0.49 21.92 26.40
CA TYR A 212 1.35 22.80 27.19
C TYR A 212 2.80 22.34 27.07
N LEU A 213 3.69 23.28 26.80
CA LEU A 213 5.13 23.09 26.80
C LEU A 213 5.70 23.66 28.10
N LEU A 214 6.44 22.84 28.83
CA LEU A 214 7.04 23.22 30.11
C LEU A 214 8.57 23.08 30.04
N PRO A 215 9.31 24.20 29.91
CA PRO A 215 10.76 24.17 29.83
C PRO A 215 11.42 23.89 31.18
N ASP A 216 12.32 22.91 31.25
CA ASP A 216 13.07 22.48 32.44
C ASP A 216 12.21 22.20 33.68
N GLY A 217 10.91 21.91 33.50
CA GLY A 217 9.96 21.73 34.59
C GLY A 217 9.50 23.05 35.27
N ASP A 218 9.88 24.21 34.73
CA ASP A 218 9.55 25.51 35.32
C ASP A 218 8.14 25.98 34.93
N VAL A 219 7.21 25.88 35.88
CA VAL A 219 5.79 26.25 35.70
C VAL A 219 5.62 27.72 35.32
N ALA A 220 6.54 28.61 35.70
CA ALA A 220 6.48 30.02 35.33
C ALA A 220 6.78 30.26 33.84
N ARG A 221 7.55 29.37 33.21
CA ARG A 221 7.92 29.41 31.79
C ARG A 221 6.99 28.61 30.88
N ARG A 222 5.86 28.12 31.40
CA ARG A 222 4.91 27.31 30.62
C ARG A 222 4.34 28.09 29.42
N VAL A 223 4.23 27.41 28.29
CA VAL A 223 3.64 27.96 27.06
C VAL A 223 2.48 27.09 26.62
N ARG A 224 1.33 27.70 26.33
CA ARG A 224 0.15 27.01 25.77
C ARG A 224 0.22 27.03 24.25
N LEU A 225 0.44 25.87 23.65
CA LEU A 225 0.42 25.63 22.22
C LEU A 225 -0.99 25.29 21.75
N GLU A 226 -1.34 25.71 20.54
CA GLU A 226 -2.64 25.38 19.95
C GLU A 226 -2.76 23.89 19.62
N ARG A 227 -3.99 23.38 19.45
CA ARG A 227 -4.24 21.99 19.03
C ARG A 227 -3.54 21.63 17.70
N GLY A 228 -3.31 22.62 16.83
CA GLY A 228 -2.57 22.43 15.57
C GLY A 228 -1.09 22.10 15.75
N SER A 229 -0.55 22.23 16.97
CA SER A 229 0.83 21.89 17.30
C SER A 229 1.12 20.39 17.20
N ILE A 230 0.10 19.54 17.40
CA ILE A 230 0.16 18.11 17.14
C ILE A 230 -0.54 17.79 15.82
N GLN A 231 0.17 17.11 14.91
CA GLN A 231 -0.36 16.75 13.61
C GLN A 231 -0.23 15.25 13.36
N PRO A 232 -1.30 14.59 12.88
CA PRO A 232 -1.22 13.21 12.43
C PRO A 232 -0.38 13.12 11.15
N VAL A 233 0.43 12.07 11.04
CA VAL A 233 1.33 11.79 9.91
C VAL A 233 0.98 10.43 9.31
N GLY A 234 1.18 10.29 8.00
CA GLY A 234 0.94 9.06 7.24
C GLY A 234 -0.19 9.19 6.21
N PHE A 235 -0.75 10.39 6.04
CA PHE A 235 -1.94 10.59 5.21
C PHE A 235 -1.72 11.50 4.01
N ARG A 236 -0.59 12.22 3.96
CA ARG A 236 -0.28 13.14 2.86
C ARG A 236 0.40 12.39 1.69
N PRO A 237 0.38 12.95 0.46
CA PRO A 237 1.08 12.35 -0.68
C PRO A 237 2.59 12.18 -0.46
N ASP A 238 3.25 13.12 0.21
CA ASP A 238 4.67 13.03 0.58
C ASP A 238 4.96 11.99 1.69
N GLU A 239 3.89 11.47 2.31
CA GLU A 239 3.90 10.42 3.32
C GLU A 239 3.44 9.08 2.72
N ALA A 240 3.67 8.88 1.42
CA ALA A 240 3.45 7.62 0.72
C ALA A 240 4.55 6.59 0.99
N VAL A 241 4.13 5.37 1.30
CA VAL A 241 5.02 4.20 1.46
C VAL A 241 5.01 3.35 0.20
N LEU A 242 3.79 3.02 -0.28
CA LEU A 242 3.63 2.34 -1.56
C LEU A 242 3.95 3.30 -2.72
N PRO A 243 4.42 2.78 -3.88
CA PRO A 243 4.69 3.60 -5.06
C PRO A 243 3.51 4.48 -5.46
N ASP A 244 3.81 5.64 -6.05
CA ASP A 244 2.78 6.53 -6.56
C ASP A 244 1.97 5.84 -7.65
N MET A 245 0.65 5.97 -7.53
CA MET A 245 -0.29 5.42 -8.49
C MET A 245 -0.54 6.48 -9.55
N PRO A 246 -0.48 6.13 -10.85
CA PRO A 246 -0.86 7.08 -11.89
C PRO A 246 -2.33 7.50 -11.69
N TYR A 247 -2.66 8.71 -12.19
CA TYR A 247 -4.03 9.23 -12.26
C TYR A 247 -4.72 9.67 -10.95
N GLY A 248 -3.96 10.07 -9.92
CA GLY A 248 -4.54 10.79 -8.76
C GLY A 248 -5.35 9.91 -7.79
N LEU A 249 -5.01 8.63 -7.73
CA LEU A 249 -5.69 7.59 -6.96
C LEU A 249 -5.19 7.47 -5.50
N ASP A 250 -4.77 8.58 -4.90
CA ASP A 250 -4.14 8.58 -3.55
C ASP A 250 -5.03 8.01 -2.45
N GLY A 251 -6.35 8.19 -2.55
CA GLY A 251 -7.30 7.58 -1.60
C GLY A 251 -7.23 6.05 -1.63
N TYR A 252 -7.14 5.43 -2.81
CA TYR A 252 -7.01 3.98 -2.93
C TYR A 252 -5.69 3.47 -2.37
N ARG A 253 -4.60 4.23 -2.54
CA ARG A 253 -3.31 3.92 -1.91
C ARG A 253 -3.44 3.92 -0.38
N LEU A 254 -4.14 4.88 0.22
CA LEU A 254 -4.36 4.89 1.67
C LEU A 254 -5.14 3.68 2.18
N LEU A 255 -6.09 3.14 1.39
CA LEU A 255 -6.78 1.88 1.74
C LEU A 255 -5.83 0.69 1.76
N LEU A 256 -4.98 0.55 0.74
CA LEU A 256 -3.95 -0.50 0.74
C LEU A 256 -3.03 -0.35 1.94
N GLU A 257 -2.54 0.86 2.19
CA GLU A 257 -1.61 1.07 3.30
C GLU A 257 -2.26 0.85 4.67
N LEU A 258 -3.58 1.07 4.81
CA LEU A 258 -4.32 0.77 6.04
C LEU A 258 -4.31 -0.72 6.37
N PHE A 259 -4.60 -1.58 5.39
CA PHE A 259 -4.64 -3.02 5.62
C PHE A 259 -3.26 -3.66 5.60
N GLN A 260 -2.36 -3.19 4.73
CA GLN A 260 -1.07 -3.83 4.48
C GLN A 260 0.06 -3.29 5.35
N PHE A 261 -0.05 -2.06 5.85
CA PHE A 261 0.99 -1.47 6.70
C PHE A 261 0.45 -0.37 7.65
N PRO A 262 -0.43 -0.71 8.59
CA PRO A 262 -1.07 0.26 9.49
C PRO A 262 -0.08 1.04 10.38
N ASP A 263 1.12 0.51 10.63
CA ASP A 263 2.20 1.18 11.38
C ASP A 263 2.49 2.58 10.84
N LYS A 264 2.30 2.84 9.54
CA LYS A 264 2.58 4.14 8.94
C LYS A 264 1.73 5.29 9.51
N PHE A 265 0.58 4.99 10.11
CA PHE A 265 -0.39 5.99 10.61
C PHE A 265 -0.13 6.36 12.09
N ARG A 266 0.82 5.71 12.75
CA ARG A 266 1.15 5.90 14.17
C ARG A 266 2.25 6.95 14.40
N PHE A 267 2.39 7.89 13.45
CA PHE A 267 3.34 8.99 13.53
C PHE A 267 2.63 10.29 13.92
N LEU A 268 3.31 11.09 14.75
CA LEU A 268 2.86 12.41 15.20
C LEU A 268 3.97 13.42 14.98
N ASP A 269 3.62 14.57 14.41
CA ASP A 269 4.51 15.73 14.34
C ASP A 269 4.13 16.72 15.45
N PHE A 270 5.11 17.11 16.26
CA PHE A 270 5.01 18.21 17.23
C PHE A 270 5.71 19.44 16.69
N THR A 271 5.05 20.60 16.78
CA THR A 271 5.55 21.91 16.34
C THR A 271 5.41 22.94 17.46
N GLY A 272 6.10 24.08 17.33
CA GLY A 272 6.10 25.12 18.38
C GLY A 272 7.04 24.81 19.56
N LEU A 273 8.03 23.94 19.34
CA LEU A 273 9.01 23.56 20.37
C LEU A 273 10.12 24.61 20.56
N ASP A 274 10.27 25.53 19.61
CA ASP A 274 11.12 26.71 19.68
C ASP A 274 10.81 27.60 20.90
N ALA A 275 9.55 27.59 21.34
CA ALA A 275 9.11 28.29 22.55
C ALA A 275 9.80 27.79 23.85
N ALA A 276 10.48 26.63 23.82
CA ALA A 276 11.25 26.13 24.95
C ALA A 276 12.49 27.00 25.26
N GLY A 277 12.98 27.77 24.28
CA GLY A 277 14.28 28.44 24.38
C GLY A 277 15.43 27.44 24.55
N ASP A 278 16.45 27.80 25.31
CA ASP A 278 17.65 26.96 25.51
C ASP A 278 17.46 25.87 26.58
N ALA A 279 16.24 25.40 26.78
CA ALA A 279 15.95 24.35 27.75
C ALA A 279 16.64 23.04 27.38
N SER A 280 17.10 22.32 28.40
CA SER A 280 17.74 21.01 28.27
C SER A 280 16.74 19.85 28.39
N MET A 281 15.57 20.16 28.96
CA MET A 281 14.47 19.23 29.17
C MET A 281 13.16 19.95 28.88
N ILE A 282 12.21 19.27 28.26
CA ILE A 282 10.84 19.77 28.09
C ILE A 282 9.83 18.72 28.51
N ASP A 283 8.77 19.15 29.19
CA ASP A 283 7.56 18.35 29.34
C ASP A 283 6.48 18.85 28.38
N LEU A 284 5.96 17.96 27.54
CA LEU A 284 4.76 18.16 26.74
C LEU A 284 3.58 17.59 27.53
N LEU A 285 2.66 18.45 27.92
CA LEU A 285 1.49 18.11 28.70
C LEU A 285 0.25 18.19 27.82
N PHE A 286 -0.52 17.11 27.78
CA PHE A 286 -1.68 16.92 26.93
C PHE A 286 -2.93 16.78 27.81
N PRO A 287 -3.74 17.83 27.97
CA PRO A 287 -4.98 17.75 28.72
C PRO A 287 -6.02 16.98 27.90
N VAL A 288 -6.34 15.76 28.33
CA VAL A 288 -7.23 14.84 27.60
C VAL A 288 -8.66 14.95 28.14
N THR A 289 -9.64 15.13 27.25
CA THR A 289 -11.04 15.38 27.62
C THR A 289 -11.79 14.15 28.12
N VAL A 290 -11.19 12.96 28.01
CA VAL A 290 -11.74 11.70 28.49
C VAL A 290 -10.83 11.08 29.55
N ALA A 291 -11.41 10.23 30.39
CA ALA A 291 -10.62 9.44 31.33
C ALA A 291 -9.82 8.38 30.55
N PRO A 292 -8.56 8.12 30.94
CA PRO A 292 -7.79 7.05 30.32
C PRO A 292 -8.39 5.70 30.70
N PRO A 293 -8.58 4.79 29.73
CA PRO A 293 -8.83 3.38 30.03
C PRO A 293 -7.69 2.82 30.90
N SER A 294 -8.03 1.96 31.86
CA SER A 294 -7.08 1.35 32.79
C SER A 294 -5.96 0.58 32.09
N GLU A 295 -6.20 0.11 30.87
CA GLU A 295 -5.29 -0.74 30.11
C GLU A 295 -4.19 0.06 29.42
N ILE A 296 -4.38 1.38 29.22
CA ILE A 296 -3.41 2.21 28.51
C ILE A 296 -2.25 2.57 29.43
N HIS A 297 -1.15 1.87 29.22
CA HIS A 297 0.14 2.17 29.81
C HIS A 297 1.09 2.59 28.69
N ALA A 298 1.67 3.78 28.82
CA ALA A 298 2.75 4.23 27.97
C ALA A 298 4.02 4.34 28.82
N ASP A 299 5.16 4.17 28.17
CA ASP A 299 6.48 4.33 28.76
C ASP A 299 7.37 5.14 27.80
N PRO A 300 8.58 5.55 28.21
CA PRO A 300 9.47 6.32 27.34
C PRO A 300 9.80 5.59 26.02
N GLY A 301 9.84 4.26 26.04
CA GLY A 301 10.05 3.42 24.86
C GLY A 301 8.85 3.36 23.92
N THR A 302 7.66 3.79 24.34
CA THR A 302 6.50 3.95 23.47
C THR A 302 6.71 5.06 22.44
N PHE A 303 7.47 6.11 22.77
CA PHE A 303 7.70 7.25 21.90
C PHE A 303 9.09 7.14 21.26
N ARG A 304 9.17 6.70 20.00
CA ARG A 304 10.44 6.54 19.29
C ARG A 304 10.73 7.72 18.37
N LEU A 305 11.92 8.29 18.51
CA LEU A 305 12.43 9.38 17.66
C LEU A 305 13.31 8.82 16.54
N GLY A 306 13.50 9.63 15.49
CA GLY A 306 14.34 9.27 14.34
C GLY A 306 13.78 8.09 13.55
N CYS A 307 12.46 7.89 13.55
CA CYS A 307 11.82 6.79 12.85
C CYS A 307 11.27 7.21 11.48
N THR A 308 11.32 6.30 10.51
CA THR A 308 10.62 6.41 9.23
C THR A 308 10.20 5.03 8.74
N PRO A 309 9.06 4.90 8.06
CA PRO A 309 8.79 3.73 7.25
C PRO A 309 9.89 3.53 6.20
N VAL A 310 10.18 2.27 5.94
CA VAL A 310 11.05 1.81 4.87
C VAL A 310 10.33 0.74 4.07
N VAL A 311 10.58 0.72 2.76
CA VAL A 311 9.94 -0.22 1.83
C VAL A 311 11.00 -0.98 1.05
N ASN A 312 10.79 -2.29 0.85
CA ASN A 312 11.67 -3.19 0.11
C ASN A 312 11.56 -2.93 -1.40
N LEU A 313 11.96 -1.74 -1.83
CA LEU A 313 11.96 -1.32 -3.22
C LEU A 313 13.24 -0.56 -3.53
N PHE A 314 13.91 -0.95 -4.60
CA PHE A 314 15.14 -0.32 -5.06
C PHE A 314 15.14 -0.21 -6.58
N ARG A 315 15.91 0.76 -7.10
CA ARG A 315 16.02 0.99 -8.53
C ARG A 315 17.04 0.01 -9.13
N GLY A 316 16.77 -0.45 -10.34
CA GLY A 316 17.68 -1.29 -11.11
C GLY A 316 17.55 -1.04 -12.61
N VAL A 317 18.42 -1.68 -13.38
CA VAL A 317 18.33 -1.74 -14.84
C VAL A 317 18.19 -3.20 -15.26
N SER A 318 17.58 -3.47 -16.41
CA SER A 318 17.51 -4.83 -16.94
C SER A 318 18.83 -5.25 -17.58
N GLN A 319 19.05 -6.55 -17.64
CA GLN A 319 19.95 -7.15 -18.62
C GLN A 319 19.51 -6.78 -20.05
N PRO A 320 20.42 -6.80 -21.05
CA PRO A 320 20.10 -6.45 -22.43
C PRO A 320 19.00 -7.34 -23.01
N ILE A 321 17.90 -6.74 -23.48
CA ILE A 321 16.79 -7.42 -24.13
C ILE A 321 17.00 -7.35 -25.64
N ARG A 322 17.44 -8.45 -26.24
CA ARG A 322 17.65 -8.54 -27.71
C ARG A 322 16.34 -8.88 -28.41
N LEU A 323 15.81 -7.92 -29.16
CA LEU A 323 14.58 -8.08 -29.93
C LEU A 323 14.91 -8.79 -31.25
N THR A 324 14.65 -10.09 -31.32
CA THR A 324 14.90 -10.92 -32.53
C THR A 324 13.68 -11.08 -33.44
N GLY A 325 12.47 -10.79 -32.96
CA GLY A 325 11.20 -11.07 -33.67
C GLY A 325 10.77 -12.54 -33.68
N GLU A 326 11.60 -13.46 -33.17
CA GLU A 326 11.30 -14.91 -33.15
C GLU A 326 10.45 -15.35 -31.94
N LYS A 327 10.36 -14.51 -30.91
CA LYS A 327 9.67 -14.80 -29.66
C LYS A 327 8.60 -13.76 -29.41
N LEU A 328 7.45 -14.21 -28.93
CA LEU A 328 6.37 -13.32 -28.51
C LEU A 328 6.71 -12.55 -27.24
N ASP A 329 7.46 -13.19 -26.33
CA ASP A 329 7.79 -12.65 -25.01
C ASP A 329 9.28 -12.73 -24.71
N TYR A 330 9.77 -11.66 -24.10
CA TYR A 330 11.15 -11.51 -23.66
C TYR A 330 11.17 -11.35 -22.13
N PRO A 331 11.85 -12.21 -21.38
CA PRO A 331 11.94 -12.07 -19.94
C PRO A 331 12.73 -10.82 -19.56
N VAL A 332 12.25 -10.10 -18.55
CA VAL A 332 12.93 -8.94 -17.98
C VAL A 332 13.67 -9.38 -16.73
N LEU A 333 14.99 -9.47 -16.83
CA LEU A 333 15.86 -9.83 -15.73
C LEU A 333 16.59 -8.59 -15.24
N ALA A 334 16.60 -8.36 -13.93
CA ALA A 334 17.39 -7.28 -13.34
C ALA A 334 18.89 -7.61 -13.46
N ASP A 335 19.70 -6.61 -13.79
CA ASP A 335 21.17 -6.69 -13.81
C ASP A 335 21.76 -6.45 -12.41
N LEU A 336 21.06 -6.90 -11.38
CA LEU A 336 21.48 -6.78 -9.98
C LEU A 336 20.99 -7.99 -9.20
N GLY A 337 21.92 -8.67 -8.54
CA GLY A 337 21.63 -9.87 -7.75
C GLY A 337 21.29 -11.10 -8.59
N ASP A 338 20.91 -12.19 -7.91
CA ASP A 338 20.45 -13.41 -8.57
C ASP A 338 18.93 -13.40 -8.77
N ARG A 339 18.45 -14.04 -9.83
CA ARG A 339 17.02 -14.17 -10.20
C ARG A 339 16.18 -14.80 -9.09
N ALA A 340 16.79 -15.67 -8.27
CA ALA A 340 16.14 -16.26 -7.11
C ALA A 340 15.96 -15.28 -5.93
N SER A 341 16.71 -14.18 -5.92
CA SER A 341 16.73 -13.19 -4.84
C SER A 341 16.09 -11.85 -5.20
N VAL A 342 15.99 -11.54 -6.50
CA VAL A 342 15.47 -10.27 -7.01
C VAL A 342 14.30 -10.53 -7.95
N GLU A 343 13.26 -9.72 -7.76
CA GLU A 343 12.04 -9.72 -8.56
C GLU A 343 11.77 -8.31 -9.10
N VAL A 344 11.24 -8.25 -10.31
CA VAL A 344 10.89 -7.00 -10.97
C VAL A 344 9.51 -6.56 -10.49
N HIS A 345 9.50 -5.55 -9.64
CA HIS A 345 8.26 -4.95 -9.15
C HIS A 345 7.56 -4.13 -10.24
N SER A 346 8.26 -3.31 -11.03
CA SER A 346 7.63 -2.57 -12.13
C SER A 346 8.64 -2.05 -13.14
N ILE A 347 8.18 -1.79 -14.36
CA ILE A 347 8.98 -1.18 -15.43
C ILE A 347 8.64 0.30 -15.48
N SER A 348 9.63 1.16 -15.25
CA SER A 348 9.47 2.62 -15.29
C SER A 348 9.56 3.14 -16.72
N LYS A 349 10.57 2.71 -17.48
CA LYS A 349 10.84 3.14 -18.86
C LYS A 349 11.57 2.04 -19.61
N VAL A 350 11.41 2.02 -20.94
CA VAL A 350 12.17 1.15 -21.85
C VAL A 350 12.85 2.05 -22.88
N SER A 351 14.16 1.86 -23.07
CA SER A 351 14.95 2.57 -24.05
C SER A 351 15.57 1.59 -25.05
N ALA A 352 15.60 1.97 -26.31
CA ALA A 352 16.49 1.33 -27.28
C ALA A 352 17.92 1.85 -27.12
N THR A 353 18.90 1.00 -27.40
CA THR A 353 20.31 1.42 -27.42
C THR A 353 20.47 2.66 -28.31
N PRO A 354 21.16 3.71 -27.85
CA PRO A 354 21.48 4.84 -28.69
C PRO A 354 22.39 4.39 -29.85
N ASP A 355 21.97 4.72 -31.07
CA ASP A 355 22.93 4.89 -32.17
C ASP A 355 23.87 6.04 -31.75
N PRO A 356 25.22 5.93 -31.85
CA PRO A 356 26.13 7.01 -31.46
C PRO A 356 25.81 8.38 -32.07
N ASP A 357 25.05 8.43 -33.18
CA ASP A 357 24.59 9.66 -33.83
C ASP A 357 23.14 10.07 -33.49
N ARG A 358 22.42 9.34 -32.63
CA ARG A 358 21.02 9.65 -32.25
C ARG A 358 20.80 9.68 -30.74
N PRO A 359 19.89 10.56 -30.25
CA PRO A 359 19.46 10.54 -28.86
C PRO A 359 18.80 9.20 -28.48
N VAL A 360 18.78 8.88 -27.19
CA VAL A 360 18.14 7.67 -26.64
C VAL A 360 16.66 7.66 -27.02
N ALA A 361 16.26 6.73 -27.89
CA ALA A 361 14.88 6.53 -28.28
C ALA A 361 14.12 5.78 -27.18
N TRP A 362 13.11 6.43 -26.59
CA TRP A 362 12.23 5.82 -25.60
C TRP A 362 11.11 5.05 -26.27
N VAL A 363 10.95 3.78 -25.89
CA VAL A 363 9.86 2.93 -26.36
C VAL A 363 8.64 3.16 -25.47
N LYS A 364 7.48 3.43 -26.07
CA LYS A 364 6.25 3.78 -25.33
C LYS A 364 5.46 2.54 -24.92
N PRO A 365 4.78 2.56 -23.77
CA PRO A 365 3.81 1.51 -23.44
C PRO A 365 2.66 1.53 -24.45
N TYR A 366 2.20 0.37 -24.89
CA TYR A 366 1.14 0.25 -25.91
C TYR A 366 -0.21 0.76 -25.40
N PHE A 367 -0.55 0.45 -24.14
CA PHE A 367 -1.83 0.85 -23.53
C PHE A 367 -1.76 2.13 -22.67
N GLY A 368 -0.67 2.89 -22.76
CA GLY A 368 -0.58 4.19 -22.07
C GLY A 368 -1.30 5.27 -22.86
N PHE A 369 -2.12 6.10 -22.20
CA PHE A 369 -2.54 7.37 -22.78
C PHE A 369 -1.27 8.16 -23.10
N ALA A 370 -1.01 8.37 -24.39
CA ALA A 370 0.13 9.15 -24.83
C ALA A 370 0.13 10.48 -24.06
N GLY A 371 1.20 10.74 -23.31
CA GLY A 371 1.46 12.07 -22.78
C GLY A 371 1.48 13.09 -23.92
N PRO A 372 1.57 14.40 -23.60
CA PRO A 372 1.57 15.48 -24.60
C PRO A 372 2.67 15.34 -25.67
N ASP A 373 3.67 14.50 -25.44
CA ASP A 373 4.67 14.13 -26.44
C ASP A 373 4.06 13.12 -27.44
N GLY A 374 3.88 13.56 -28.68
CA GLY A 374 3.26 12.84 -29.82
C GLY A 374 3.86 11.48 -30.17
N GLN A 375 3.38 10.86 -31.25
CA GLN A 375 3.69 9.49 -31.72
C GLN A 375 5.10 8.99 -31.35
N ALA A 376 5.24 7.73 -30.92
CA ALA A 376 6.55 7.13 -30.67
C ALA A 376 7.46 7.34 -31.91
N GLU A 377 8.65 7.93 -31.74
CA GLU A 377 9.54 8.31 -32.85
C GLU A 377 9.83 7.13 -33.81
N ASP A 378 9.75 5.91 -33.29
CA ASP A 378 10.09 4.66 -33.99
C ASP A 378 8.91 3.69 -34.21
N GLY A 379 7.67 4.06 -33.82
CA GLY A 379 6.49 3.19 -33.99
C GLY A 379 6.50 1.89 -33.16
N LEU A 380 7.53 1.63 -32.36
CA LEU A 380 7.64 0.47 -31.47
C LEU A 380 6.98 0.74 -30.11
N TYR A 381 6.16 -0.19 -29.66
CA TYR A 381 5.50 -0.17 -28.37
C TYR A 381 5.82 -1.42 -27.55
N TRP A 382 5.72 -1.32 -26.23
CA TRP A 382 5.88 -2.46 -25.33
C TRP A 382 4.63 -2.73 -24.50
N VAL A 383 4.40 -4.00 -24.18
CA VAL A 383 3.38 -4.48 -23.25
C VAL A 383 4.08 -5.33 -22.19
N ALA A 384 3.89 -5.00 -20.93
CA ALA A 384 4.40 -5.79 -19.82
C ALA A 384 3.34 -6.81 -19.38
N ARG A 385 3.76 -8.03 -19.06
CA ARG A 385 2.90 -9.07 -18.47
C ARG A 385 3.63 -9.79 -17.35
N ARG A 386 2.90 -10.13 -16.29
CA ARG A 386 3.39 -10.97 -15.20
C ARG A 386 3.05 -12.43 -15.45
N ARG A 387 3.94 -13.30 -15.03
CA ARG A 387 3.73 -14.75 -15.00
C ARG A 387 4.25 -15.31 -13.68
N PRO A 388 3.65 -16.38 -13.14
CA PRO A 388 4.23 -17.09 -12.01
C PRO A 388 5.69 -17.46 -12.30
N ALA A 389 6.54 -17.38 -11.28
CA ALA A 389 7.95 -17.72 -11.43
C ALA A 389 8.12 -19.17 -11.90
N ARG A 390 8.96 -19.37 -12.92
CA ARG A 390 9.19 -20.70 -13.52
C ARG A 390 10.26 -21.51 -12.79
N LEU A 391 11.07 -20.86 -11.96
CA LEU A 391 12.14 -21.53 -11.22
C LEU A 391 11.54 -22.34 -10.07
N ALA A 392 11.83 -23.63 -10.02
CA ALA A 392 11.32 -24.51 -8.97
C ALA A 392 11.76 -24.00 -7.58
N GLY A 393 10.81 -23.83 -6.67
CA GLY A 393 11.07 -23.39 -5.31
C GLY A 393 11.30 -21.88 -5.13
N VAL A 394 11.17 -21.06 -6.18
CA VAL A 394 11.25 -19.60 -6.08
C VAL A 394 9.84 -19.00 -6.06
N PRO A 395 9.44 -18.32 -4.98
CA PRO A 395 8.13 -17.66 -4.90
C PRO A 395 8.10 -16.36 -5.70
N GLY A 396 6.89 -15.86 -5.97
CA GLY A 396 6.66 -14.62 -6.70
C GLY A 396 6.43 -14.80 -8.20
N ASP A 397 6.53 -13.69 -8.91
CA ASP A 397 6.29 -13.57 -10.33
C ASP A 397 7.58 -13.26 -11.12
N GLU A 398 7.42 -13.30 -12.43
CA GLU A 398 8.39 -12.87 -13.42
C GLU A 398 7.71 -11.92 -14.41
N MET A 399 8.42 -10.84 -14.71
CA MET A 399 8.00 -9.84 -15.68
C MET A 399 8.51 -10.22 -17.07
N VAL A 400 7.63 -10.21 -18.06
CA VAL A 400 7.97 -10.36 -19.47
C VAL A 400 7.50 -9.14 -20.26
N LEU A 401 8.23 -8.81 -21.33
CA LEU A 401 7.84 -7.79 -22.31
C LEU A 401 7.48 -8.45 -23.63
N SER A 402 6.36 -8.01 -24.20
CA SER A 402 6.00 -8.21 -25.60
C SER A 402 6.15 -6.88 -26.32
N PHE A 403 6.48 -6.91 -27.61
CA PHE A 403 6.66 -5.70 -28.41
C PHE A 403 5.67 -5.69 -29.57
N VAL A 404 5.09 -4.52 -29.82
CA VAL A 404 4.14 -4.28 -30.90
C VAL A 404 4.75 -3.25 -31.84
N ASP A 405 4.95 -3.66 -33.08
CA ASP A 405 5.42 -2.81 -34.18
C ASP A 405 4.35 -2.84 -35.30
N PRO A 406 3.53 -1.78 -35.45
CA PRO A 406 2.54 -1.70 -36.51
C PRO A 406 3.12 -1.69 -37.93
N ALA A 407 4.40 -1.32 -38.09
CA ALA A 407 5.12 -1.29 -39.35
C ALA A 407 6.01 -2.53 -39.56
N PHE A 408 5.80 -3.58 -38.75
CA PHE A 408 6.64 -4.77 -38.75
C PHE A 408 6.77 -5.39 -40.15
N ASN A 409 8.02 -5.59 -40.57
CA ASN A 409 8.35 -6.24 -41.82
C ASN A 409 9.26 -7.46 -41.57
N PRO A 410 8.76 -8.71 -41.74
CA PRO A 410 9.52 -9.92 -41.47
C PRO A 410 10.70 -10.12 -42.43
N ALA A 411 10.80 -9.35 -43.52
CA ALA A 411 11.92 -9.41 -44.46
C ALA A 411 13.21 -8.77 -43.93
N PHE A 412 13.12 -7.97 -42.84
CA PHE A 412 14.27 -7.34 -42.22
C PHE A 412 14.48 -7.89 -40.80
N PRO A 413 15.72 -8.24 -40.41
CA PRO A 413 15.98 -8.69 -39.06
C PRO A 413 15.75 -7.54 -38.08
N ALA A 414 14.97 -7.80 -37.03
CA ALA A 414 15.01 -6.96 -35.84
C ALA A 414 16.35 -7.23 -35.15
N ASP A 415 17.26 -6.25 -35.18
CA ASP A 415 18.51 -6.28 -34.38
C ASP A 415 18.56 -5.05 -33.48
N ARG A 416 17.57 -4.96 -32.59
CA ARG A 416 17.48 -3.91 -31.59
C ARG A 416 17.79 -4.48 -30.23
N VAL A 417 18.65 -3.80 -29.48
CA VAL A 417 18.88 -4.10 -28.07
C VAL A 417 18.16 -3.05 -27.24
N LEU A 418 17.38 -3.52 -26.28
CA LEU A 418 16.57 -2.68 -25.40
C LEU A 418 17.03 -2.86 -23.95
N TYR A 419 16.85 -1.82 -23.17
CA TYR A 419 17.09 -1.80 -21.72
C TYR A 419 15.86 -1.24 -21.02
N ALA A 420 15.50 -1.82 -19.88
CA ALA A 420 14.41 -1.35 -19.05
C ALA A 420 14.95 -0.76 -17.75
N GLN A 421 14.39 0.38 -17.34
CA GLN A 421 14.56 0.94 -16.00
C GLN A 421 13.52 0.29 -15.09
N LEU A 422 13.99 -0.31 -14.00
CA LEU A 422 13.20 -1.19 -13.16
C LEU A 422 13.06 -0.63 -11.74
N LEU A 423 11.92 -0.91 -11.13
CA LEU A 423 11.80 -1.01 -9.69
C LEU A 423 11.84 -2.50 -9.33
N CYS A 424 12.63 -2.85 -8.33
CA CYS A 424 12.88 -4.22 -7.92
C CYS A 424 12.59 -4.41 -6.43
N THR A 425 12.25 -5.64 -6.07
CA THR A 425 12.01 -6.12 -4.70
C THR A 425 12.83 -7.40 -4.45
N ASN A 426 12.95 -7.84 -3.19
CA ASN A 426 13.71 -9.03 -2.81
C ASN A 426 12.85 -10.28 -2.63
N ARG A 427 11.77 -10.45 -3.42
CA ARG A 427 10.82 -11.57 -3.28
C ARG A 427 10.41 -11.73 -1.81
N ARG A 428 10.37 -12.97 -1.30
CA ARG A 428 10.04 -13.30 0.10
C ARG A 428 11.24 -13.29 1.05
N LEU A 429 12.31 -12.54 0.76
CA LEU A 429 13.50 -12.52 1.62
C LEU A 429 13.38 -11.56 2.82
N ALA A 430 12.74 -10.42 2.64
CA ALA A 430 12.64 -9.39 3.69
C ALA A 430 11.99 -9.88 5.01
N PRO A 431 10.94 -10.73 5.00
CA PRO A 431 10.32 -11.22 6.24
C PRO A 431 11.23 -12.08 7.12
N PHE A 432 12.34 -12.61 6.59
CA PHE A 432 13.32 -13.37 7.38
C PHE A 432 14.24 -12.47 8.22
N LEU A 433 14.18 -11.15 8.04
CA LEU A 433 14.94 -10.22 8.86
C LEU A 433 14.23 -9.99 10.19
N PRO A 434 14.95 -10.14 11.33
CA PRO A 434 14.36 -9.86 12.63
C PRO A 434 14.18 -8.35 12.86
N ALA A 435 13.32 -8.00 13.82
CA ALA A 435 13.37 -6.68 14.42
C ALA A 435 14.76 -6.41 15.02
N ASN A 436 15.19 -5.15 15.02
CA ASN A 436 16.53 -4.67 15.38
C ASN A 436 17.66 -5.11 14.43
N GLN A 437 17.34 -5.64 13.25
CA GLN A 437 18.33 -5.89 12.21
C GLN A 437 19.05 -4.60 11.82
N SER A 438 20.39 -4.61 11.85
CA SER A 438 21.21 -3.47 11.45
C SER A 438 21.03 -3.17 9.96
N LEU A 439 20.93 -1.88 9.64
CA LEU A 439 20.93 -1.35 8.28
C LEU A 439 22.28 -0.71 7.97
N GLN A 440 22.72 -0.84 6.72
CA GLN A 440 23.92 -0.18 6.20
C GLN A 440 23.51 0.72 5.03
N PRO A 441 24.01 1.96 4.94
CA PRO A 441 23.72 2.84 3.82
C PRO A 441 24.37 2.31 2.54
N ASP A 442 23.64 2.35 1.42
CA ASP A 442 24.18 1.92 0.11
C ASP A 442 25.16 2.95 -0.48
N GLU A 443 25.03 4.21 -0.05
CA GLU A 443 25.86 5.34 -0.49
C GLU A 443 26.65 5.96 0.69
N ALA A 444 26.84 7.29 0.69
CA ALA A 444 27.51 8.03 1.76
C ALA A 444 26.97 7.66 3.15
N ALA A 445 27.92 7.49 4.08
CA ALA A 445 27.66 7.09 5.45
C ALA A 445 26.69 8.06 6.13
N VAL A 446 25.67 7.49 6.80
CA VAL A 446 24.78 8.23 7.69
C VAL A 446 25.37 8.10 9.10
N PRO A 447 25.73 9.21 9.77
CA PRO A 447 26.22 9.15 11.14
C PRO A 447 25.20 8.51 12.09
N GLY A 448 25.68 7.72 13.04
CA GLY A 448 24.85 7.09 14.08
C GLY A 448 24.57 5.62 13.82
N THR A 449 23.56 5.07 14.51
CA THR A 449 23.12 3.68 14.30
C THR A 449 21.82 3.63 13.52
N GLN A 450 21.70 2.68 12.60
CA GLN A 450 20.51 2.46 11.78
C GLN A 450 20.06 1.01 11.92
N ALA A 451 18.79 0.79 12.28
CA ALA A 451 18.24 -0.55 12.40
C ALA A 451 16.75 -0.59 12.08
N LEU A 452 16.24 -1.75 11.71
CA LEU A 452 14.80 -2.00 11.66
C LEU A 452 14.23 -1.98 13.08
N LEU A 453 13.21 -1.18 13.33
CA LEU A 453 12.47 -1.18 14.59
C LEU A 453 11.41 -2.30 14.63
N THR A 454 10.73 -2.53 13.51
CA THR A 454 9.74 -3.60 13.33
C THR A 454 10.24 -4.65 12.35
N ALA A 455 9.75 -5.88 12.48
CA ALA A 455 10.01 -6.93 11.49
C ALA A 455 9.30 -6.57 10.17
N PRO A 456 9.92 -6.82 8.99
CA PRO A 456 9.27 -6.54 7.72
C PRO A 456 8.00 -7.36 7.49
N THR A 457 7.00 -6.74 6.86
CA THR A 457 5.75 -7.40 6.48
C THR A 457 5.99 -8.46 5.40
N MET A 458 5.10 -9.47 5.35
CA MET A 458 5.07 -10.41 4.23
C MET A 458 4.71 -9.68 2.94
N PRO A 459 5.47 -9.84 1.85
CA PRO A 459 5.09 -9.28 0.57
C PRO A 459 3.91 -10.08 0.00
N LEU A 460 3.03 -9.41 -0.74
CA LEU A 460 1.88 -10.04 -1.40
C LEU A 460 2.07 -10.07 -2.90
N GLU A 461 1.67 -11.18 -3.49
CA GLU A 461 1.66 -11.38 -4.94
C GLU A 461 0.36 -10.85 -5.54
N PRO A 462 0.39 -10.25 -6.74
CA PRO A 462 -0.81 -9.76 -7.38
C PRO A 462 -1.71 -10.90 -7.84
N ALA A 463 -3.01 -10.63 -7.93
CA ALA A 463 -3.97 -11.57 -8.49
C ALA A 463 -3.79 -11.67 -10.01
N THR A 464 -3.33 -12.81 -10.51
CA THR A 464 -3.15 -13.06 -11.95
C THR A 464 -4.19 -14.03 -12.54
N ASP A 465 -5.24 -14.33 -11.79
CA ASP A 465 -6.27 -15.31 -12.16
C ASP A 465 -7.63 -14.62 -12.47
N GLY A 466 -8.70 -15.40 -12.54
CA GLY A 466 -10.05 -14.89 -12.81
C GLY A 466 -10.57 -13.86 -11.80
N SER A 467 -9.95 -13.71 -10.63
CA SER A 467 -10.34 -12.68 -9.66
C SER A 467 -10.08 -11.25 -10.17
N ALA A 468 -9.13 -11.06 -11.10
CA ALA A 468 -8.86 -9.77 -11.73
C ALA A 468 -10.13 -9.18 -12.39
N LEU A 469 -10.96 -10.00 -13.04
CA LEU A 469 -12.22 -9.54 -13.62
C LEU A 469 -13.18 -9.07 -12.53
N TRP A 470 -13.29 -9.82 -11.44
CA TRP A 470 -14.17 -9.45 -10.32
C TRP A 470 -13.73 -8.15 -9.66
N GLN A 471 -12.42 -7.96 -9.44
CA GLN A 471 -11.85 -6.73 -8.89
C GLN A 471 -12.15 -5.54 -9.81
N LEU A 472 -11.94 -5.68 -11.11
CA LEU A 472 -12.22 -4.65 -12.11
C LEU A 472 -13.70 -4.28 -12.13
N VAL A 473 -14.60 -5.27 -12.25
CA VAL A 473 -16.05 -5.05 -12.28
C VAL A 473 -16.52 -4.38 -11.00
N THR A 474 -16.01 -4.83 -9.85
CA THR A 474 -16.35 -4.24 -8.56
C THR A 474 -15.88 -2.79 -8.49
N GLN A 475 -14.63 -2.46 -8.83
CA GLN A 475 -14.17 -1.06 -8.82
C GLN A 475 -15.01 -0.16 -9.74
N LEU A 476 -15.28 -0.61 -10.96
CA LEU A 476 -16.02 0.19 -11.94
C LEU A 476 -17.50 0.36 -11.58
N ALA A 477 -18.08 -0.58 -10.83
CA ALA A 477 -19.47 -0.52 -10.39
C ALA A 477 -19.69 0.42 -9.20
N LEU A 478 -18.63 0.82 -8.48
CA LEU A 478 -18.75 1.58 -7.23
C LEU A 478 -18.88 3.10 -7.49
N GLY A 479 -20.10 3.62 -7.31
CA GLY A 479 -20.38 5.06 -7.22
C GLY A 479 -20.59 5.53 -5.78
N GLN A 480 -20.36 6.83 -5.51
CA GLN A 480 -20.49 7.41 -4.16
C GLN A 480 -21.85 7.17 -3.51
N ALA A 481 -22.94 7.36 -4.26
CA ALA A 481 -24.29 7.16 -3.77
C ALA A 481 -24.54 5.70 -3.36
N SER A 482 -23.87 4.74 -3.99
CA SER A 482 -23.96 3.32 -3.63
C SER A 482 -23.11 2.99 -2.41
N LEU A 483 -21.94 3.61 -2.26
CA LEU A 483 -21.02 3.33 -1.15
C LEU A 483 -21.60 3.69 0.21
N VAL A 484 -22.39 4.76 0.27
CA VAL A 484 -22.86 5.35 1.52
C VAL A 484 -24.38 5.23 1.68
N ALA A 485 -24.94 4.14 1.14
CA ALA A 485 -26.37 3.84 1.23
C ALA A 485 -26.62 2.64 2.16
N GLY A 486 -27.52 2.84 3.13
CA GLY A 486 -28.13 1.76 3.91
C GLY A 486 -27.21 1.16 4.99
N ASP A 487 -27.04 -0.15 4.91
CA ASP A 487 -26.38 -0.99 5.93
C ASP A 487 -24.85 -1.03 5.81
N GLY A 488 -24.26 -0.21 4.93
CA GLY A 488 -22.83 -0.15 4.70
C GLY A 488 -22.23 -1.36 3.96
N ALA A 489 -23.04 -2.28 3.42
CA ALA A 489 -22.55 -3.48 2.75
C ALA A 489 -21.61 -3.18 1.57
N VAL A 490 -21.95 -2.15 0.77
CA VAL A 490 -21.13 -1.75 -0.38
C VAL A 490 -19.78 -1.17 0.05
N LEU A 491 -19.75 -0.39 1.14
CA LEU A 491 -18.49 0.10 1.70
C LEU A 491 -17.65 -1.03 2.29
N ARG A 492 -18.26 -2.02 2.96
CA ARG A 492 -17.54 -3.23 3.40
C ARG A 492 -16.97 -4.00 2.21
N GLN A 493 -17.72 -4.15 1.12
CA GLN A 493 -17.24 -4.80 -0.11
C GLN A 493 -16.06 -4.04 -0.72
N LEU A 494 -16.09 -2.70 -0.73
CA LEU A 494 -14.94 -1.89 -1.13
C LEU A 494 -13.75 -2.16 -0.22
N LEU A 495 -13.92 -2.18 1.11
CA LEU A 495 -12.81 -2.43 2.04
C LEU A 495 -12.22 -3.83 1.87
N GLN A 496 -13.06 -4.86 1.69
CA GLN A 496 -12.65 -6.24 1.42
C GLN A 496 -11.82 -6.36 0.15
N LEU A 497 -12.07 -5.51 -0.86
CA LEU A 497 -11.28 -5.49 -2.08
C LEU A 497 -9.83 -5.02 -1.85
N TYR A 498 -9.58 -4.24 -0.80
CA TYR A 498 -8.26 -3.71 -0.43
C TYR A 498 -7.57 -4.51 0.70
N GLU A 499 -8.30 -5.45 1.29
CA GLU A 499 -7.77 -6.46 2.21
C GLU A 499 -7.32 -7.66 1.37
N LEU A 500 -6.01 -7.77 1.15
CA LEU A 500 -5.43 -8.71 0.16
C LEU A 500 -4.80 -9.94 0.83
N ASP A 501 -4.59 -9.88 2.14
CA ASP A 501 -3.94 -10.87 2.98
C ASP A 501 -4.92 -11.83 3.68
N GLY A 502 -6.21 -11.53 3.69
CA GLY A 502 -7.25 -12.42 4.25
C GLY A 502 -7.18 -12.55 5.78
N LEU A 503 -6.59 -11.58 6.49
CA LEU A 503 -6.42 -11.65 7.93
C LEU A 503 -7.76 -11.51 8.65
N VAL A 504 -7.96 -12.37 9.66
CA VAL A 504 -9.16 -12.33 10.51
C VAL A 504 -9.29 -10.98 11.22
N SER A 505 -8.17 -10.40 11.66
CA SER A 505 -8.14 -9.10 12.34
C SER A 505 -8.66 -7.97 11.44
N SER A 506 -8.26 -7.94 10.17
CA SER A 506 -8.71 -6.96 9.18
C SER A 506 -10.19 -7.14 8.87
N ASN A 507 -10.66 -8.38 8.69
CA ASN A 507 -12.07 -8.68 8.47
C ASN A 507 -12.96 -8.23 9.64
N VAL A 508 -12.54 -8.48 10.89
CA VAL A 508 -13.27 -7.99 12.07
C VAL A 508 -13.32 -6.44 12.11
N LEU A 509 -12.27 -5.76 11.64
CA LEU A 509 -12.28 -4.29 11.53
C LEU A 509 -13.26 -3.80 10.45
N ILE A 510 -13.37 -4.52 9.33
CA ILE A 510 -14.33 -4.22 8.26
C ILE A 510 -15.77 -4.48 8.73
N ASP A 511 -16.01 -5.60 9.40
CA ASP A 511 -17.34 -5.98 9.91
C ASP A 511 -17.83 -5.05 11.01
N ALA A 512 -16.91 -4.42 11.75
CA ALA A 512 -17.25 -3.39 12.73
C ALA A 512 -17.90 -2.14 12.10
N LEU A 513 -17.78 -1.92 10.78
CA LEU A 513 -18.57 -0.89 10.08
C LEU A 513 -20.02 -1.37 9.92
N ALA A 514 -20.91 -0.90 10.81
CA ALA A 514 -22.29 -1.35 10.87
C ALA A 514 -23.21 -0.68 9.86
N ASN A 515 -23.02 0.61 9.56
CA ASN A 515 -23.80 1.33 8.56
C ASN A 515 -23.06 2.56 8.00
N ALA A 516 -23.52 3.02 6.83
CA ALA A 516 -23.04 4.22 6.19
C ALA A 516 -24.23 4.95 5.56
N THR A 517 -24.40 6.22 5.91
CA THR A 517 -25.47 7.06 5.36
C THR A 517 -24.92 8.39 4.84
N ALA A 518 -25.32 8.77 3.62
CA ALA A 518 -25.03 10.09 3.06
C ALA A 518 -26.33 10.91 2.94
N SER A 519 -26.29 12.18 3.33
CA SER A 519 -27.34 13.14 3.06
C SER A 519 -26.80 14.36 2.32
N PRO A 520 -27.55 14.95 1.37
CA PRO A 520 -27.16 16.19 0.73
C PRO A 520 -26.93 17.30 1.75
N ALA A 521 -25.86 18.07 1.57
CA ALA A 521 -25.49 19.17 2.44
C ALA A 521 -25.07 20.40 1.63
N MET A 522 -25.15 21.57 2.25
CA MET A 522 -24.66 22.83 1.69
C MET A 522 -23.76 23.51 2.71
N MET A 523 -22.68 24.11 2.24
CA MET A 523 -21.84 24.99 3.04
C MET A 523 -21.55 26.27 2.29
N ARG A 524 -21.25 27.35 3.03
CA ARG A 524 -20.75 28.57 2.41
C ARG A 524 -19.27 28.37 2.07
N GLY A 525 -18.87 28.85 0.90
CA GLY A 525 -17.46 28.95 0.52
C GLY A 525 -16.72 29.93 1.41
N ALA A 526 -15.38 29.92 1.34
CA ALA A 526 -14.53 30.81 2.12
C ALA A 526 -14.77 32.31 1.84
N ASP A 527 -15.36 32.63 0.69
CA ASP A 527 -15.80 33.96 0.28
C ASP A 527 -17.12 34.42 0.96
N GLY A 528 -17.80 33.51 1.68
CA GLY A 528 -19.06 33.76 2.38
C GLY A 528 -20.29 33.92 1.47
N ALA A 529 -20.09 34.16 0.17
CA ALA A 529 -21.12 34.41 -0.83
C ALA A 529 -21.51 33.16 -1.63
N SER A 530 -20.55 32.28 -1.92
CA SER A 530 -20.79 31.08 -2.72
C SER A 530 -21.37 29.96 -1.87
N LEU A 531 -22.35 29.23 -2.41
CA LEU A 531 -22.85 27.98 -1.81
C LEU A 531 -22.19 26.81 -2.52
N ILE A 532 -21.53 25.95 -1.74
CA ILE A 532 -20.93 24.71 -2.21
C ILE A 532 -21.88 23.58 -1.81
N HIS A 533 -22.25 22.76 -2.79
CA HIS A 533 -23.02 21.55 -2.54
C HIS A 533 -22.10 20.40 -2.14
N GLY A 534 -22.59 19.51 -1.29
CA GLY A 534 -21.82 18.41 -0.77
C GLY A 534 -22.67 17.31 -0.19
N SER A 535 -21.99 16.39 0.50
CA SER A 535 -22.64 15.30 1.23
C SER A 535 -22.09 15.20 2.65
N ASP A 536 -23.01 15.17 3.61
CA ASP A 536 -22.71 14.80 4.98
C ASP A 536 -22.79 13.28 5.09
N ILE A 537 -21.67 12.66 5.44
CA ILE A 537 -21.53 11.21 5.56
C ILE A 537 -21.46 10.84 7.04
N VAL A 538 -22.31 9.93 7.46
CA VAL A 538 -22.33 9.38 8.82
C VAL A 538 -22.04 7.88 8.75
N LEU A 539 -20.95 7.47 9.41
CA LEU A 539 -20.58 6.07 9.61
C LEU A 539 -20.97 5.63 11.02
N GLY A 540 -21.61 4.48 11.13
CA GLY A 540 -21.86 3.80 12.39
C GLY A 540 -20.88 2.64 12.58
N PHE A 541 -20.19 2.62 13.71
CA PHE A 541 -19.26 1.54 14.09
C PHE A 541 -19.74 0.77 15.31
N ASP A 542 -19.59 -0.55 15.27
CA ASP A 542 -19.78 -1.44 16.41
C ASP A 542 -18.49 -1.49 17.25
N ASP A 543 -18.49 -0.74 18.35
CA ASP A 543 -17.39 -0.66 19.31
C ASP A 543 -17.27 -1.89 20.23
N THR A 544 -18.13 -2.91 20.08
CA THR A 544 -17.94 -4.21 20.73
C THR A 544 -16.97 -5.11 19.97
N MET A 545 -16.87 -4.94 18.64
CA MET A 545 -16.04 -5.79 17.78
C MET A 545 -14.58 -5.36 17.74
N ARG A 546 -14.31 -4.05 17.80
CA ARG A 546 -12.96 -3.48 17.77
C ARG A 546 -12.84 -2.30 18.73
N PRO A 547 -11.67 -2.10 19.35
CA PRO A 547 -11.42 -0.92 20.18
C PRO A 547 -11.52 0.40 19.38
N GLU A 548 -11.93 1.45 20.08
CA GLU A 548 -12.10 2.81 19.53
C GLU A 548 -10.89 3.33 18.75
N GLY A 549 -9.66 3.00 19.18
CA GLY A 549 -8.44 3.47 18.52
C GLY A 549 -8.32 3.02 17.07
N SER A 550 -8.53 1.73 16.81
CA SER A 550 -8.42 1.18 15.44
C SER A 550 -9.56 1.67 14.55
N LEU A 551 -10.77 1.82 15.11
CA LEU A 551 -11.91 2.42 14.43
C LEU A 551 -11.64 3.89 14.05
N TYR A 552 -10.91 4.62 14.91
CA TYR A 552 -10.57 6.02 14.66
C TYR A 552 -9.60 6.16 13.49
N ILE A 553 -8.61 5.28 13.38
CA ILE A 553 -7.69 5.24 12.24
C ILE A 553 -8.46 4.92 10.96
N LEU A 554 -9.30 3.88 10.96
CA LEU A 554 -10.16 3.52 9.82
C LEU A 554 -11.02 4.70 9.37
N ALA A 555 -11.73 5.36 10.31
CA ALA A 555 -12.56 6.52 9.99
C ALA A 555 -11.73 7.70 9.46
N THR A 556 -10.51 7.91 9.97
CA THR A 556 -9.61 8.98 9.51
C THR A 556 -9.02 8.70 8.13
N VAL A 557 -8.83 7.43 7.76
CA VAL A 557 -8.52 7.03 6.38
C VAL A 557 -9.73 7.25 5.49
N LEU A 558 -10.90 6.76 5.88
CA LEU A 558 -12.14 6.93 5.11
C LEU A 558 -12.50 8.41 4.85
N ASP A 559 -12.22 9.30 5.80
CA ASP A 559 -12.34 10.76 5.64
C ASP A 559 -11.60 11.27 4.39
N ARG A 560 -10.47 10.66 4.03
CA ARG A 560 -9.66 11.03 2.86
C ARG A 560 -9.96 10.22 1.61
N VAL A 561 -10.58 9.05 1.77
CA VAL A 561 -10.94 8.15 0.67
C VAL A 561 -12.28 8.53 0.04
N LEU A 562 -13.29 8.82 0.86
CA LEU A 562 -14.64 9.14 0.39
C LEU A 562 -14.71 10.35 -0.56
N PRO A 563 -13.89 11.41 -0.43
CA PRO A 563 -13.82 12.49 -1.41
C PRO A 563 -13.44 12.03 -2.83
N VAL A 564 -12.72 10.92 -3.00
CA VAL A 564 -12.35 10.38 -4.35
C VAL A 564 -13.59 10.00 -5.16
N PHE A 565 -14.65 9.60 -4.47
CA PHE A 565 -15.91 9.25 -5.11
C PHE A 565 -16.85 10.45 -5.28
N ALA A 566 -16.53 11.60 -4.68
CA ALA A 566 -17.38 12.78 -4.77
C ALA A 566 -17.44 13.35 -6.20
N SER A 567 -18.58 13.92 -6.56
CA SER A 567 -18.69 14.66 -7.82
C SER A 567 -17.71 15.85 -7.85
N ALA A 568 -17.30 16.24 -9.06
CA ALA A 568 -16.42 17.39 -9.23
C ALA A 568 -17.03 18.64 -8.58
N ASN A 569 -16.20 19.40 -7.86
CA ASN A 569 -16.58 20.61 -7.11
C ASN A 569 -17.61 20.39 -5.97
N SER A 570 -17.73 19.16 -5.48
CA SER A 570 -18.54 18.82 -4.30
C SER A 570 -17.67 18.59 -3.07
N PHE A 571 -18.18 18.92 -1.88
CA PHE A 571 -17.51 18.58 -0.63
C PHE A 571 -18.07 17.32 0.02
N THR A 572 -17.26 16.63 0.81
CA THR A 572 -17.71 15.57 1.73
C THR A 572 -17.34 15.93 3.15
N ARG A 573 -18.24 15.70 4.10
CA ARG A 573 -17.97 15.90 5.53
C ARG A 573 -18.30 14.63 6.30
N LEU A 574 -17.28 14.05 6.93
CA LEU A 574 -17.42 12.80 7.65
C LEU A 574 -17.78 13.03 9.13
N SER A 575 -18.71 12.22 9.62
CA SER A 575 -18.98 12.00 11.03
C SER A 575 -19.03 10.52 11.34
N ALA A 576 -18.56 10.11 12.52
CA ALA A 576 -18.64 8.75 13.02
C ALA A 576 -19.49 8.70 14.29
N ARG A 577 -20.21 7.60 14.47
CA ARG A 577 -20.99 7.24 15.66
C ARG A 577 -20.58 5.85 16.12
N LEU A 578 -20.58 5.62 17.42
CA LEU A 578 -20.42 4.29 18.00
C LEU A 578 -21.81 3.76 18.35
N LEU A 579 -22.08 2.46 18.15
CA LEU A 579 -23.42 1.92 18.40
C LEU A 579 -23.79 1.97 19.89
N ILE A 580 -22.83 1.75 20.79
CA ILE A 580 -23.08 1.82 22.23
C ILE A 580 -23.28 3.28 22.68
N LYS A 581 -22.57 4.23 22.06
CA LYS A 581 -22.67 5.66 22.37
C LYS A 581 -23.52 6.36 21.31
N ALA A 582 -24.82 6.51 21.57
CA ALA A 582 -25.79 7.08 20.62
C ALA A 582 -25.44 8.50 20.08
N GLU A 583 -24.53 9.22 20.72
CA GLU A 583 -24.06 10.54 20.29
C GLU A 583 -22.99 10.46 19.18
N ARG A 584 -22.81 11.58 18.48
CA ARG A 584 -21.74 11.73 17.48
C ARG A 584 -20.38 11.61 18.16
N TRP A 585 -19.65 10.53 17.87
CA TRP A 585 -18.34 10.25 18.46
C TRP A 585 -17.25 11.19 17.94
N LYS A 586 -17.19 11.38 16.62
CA LYS A 586 -16.23 12.31 16.01
C LYS A 586 -16.76 12.90 14.71
N SER A 587 -16.30 14.10 14.38
CA SER A 587 -16.49 14.73 13.07
C SER A 587 -15.14 15.24 12.56
N TRP A 588 -14.95 15.10 11.26
CA TRP A 588 -13.80 15.62 10.51
C TRP A 588 -14.23 16.85 9.72
N PRO A 589 -13.29 17.76 9.39
CA PRO A 589 -13.59 18.94 8.57
C PRO A 589 -14.14 18.51 7.19
N ALA A 590 -14.92 19.40 6.56
CA ALA A 590 -15.36 19.19 5.18
C ALA A 590 -14.14 19.13 4.24
N ARG A 591 -14.21 18.35 3.16
CA ARG A 591 -13.11 18.19 2.20
C ARG A 591 -13.59 18.30 0.76
N ILE A 592 -12.75 18.86 -0.10
CA ILE A 592 -12.85 18.75 -1.57
C ILE A 592 -11.61 17.99 -2.03
N GLY A 593 -11.79 16.79 -2.55
CA GLY A 593 -10.67 15.88 -2.81
C GLY A 593 -9.86 15.62 -1.54
N ASP A 594 -8.54 15.80 -1.60
CA ASP A 594 -7.62 15.59 -0.48
C ASP A 594 -7.55 16.78 0.50
N ARG A 595 -8.09 17.95 0.14
CA ARG A 595 -7.94 19.20 0.91
C ARG A 595 -9.12 19.47 1.84
N PRO A 596 -8.87 19.78 3.13
CA PRO A 596 -9.92 20.28 4.01
C PRO A 596 -10.35 21.68 3.59
N LEU A 597 -11.66 21.92 3.59
CA LEU A 597 -12.28 23.24 3.55
C LEU A 597 -12.30 23.79 4.98
N LEU A 598 -11.63 24.93 5.16
CA LEU A 598 -11.53 25.64 6.43
C LEU A 598 -12.90 26.11 6.93
#